data_AF-A0A103XEW7-F1
#
_entry.id   AF-A0A103XEW7-F1
#
_cell.length_a   1.000
_cell.length_b   1.000
_cell.length_c   1.000
_cell.angle_alpha   90.00
_cell.angle_beta   90.00
_cell.angle_gamma   90.00
#
_symmetry.space_group_name_H-M   'P 1'
#
loop_
_entity.id
_entity.type
_entity.pdbx_description
1 polymer ?
#
loop_
_entity_poly.entity_id
_entity_poly.type
_entity_poly.pdbx_seq_one_letter_code
_entity_poly.pdbx_strand_id
1 'polypeptide(L)'
;MDVQVSEAAQPPKKDVYSVWALPPEDVTARVKKLMVGLRSEFGGPEFEPHVTVVGAISLTEDEARDKLKKACEGLKAYNVTVEKVATGTFFYQCVFLLLHPTTEANALDGSVKSLSFPITRLALYKTDTEDKTLKSWQKVTEITLQPNYGVTATDFSA
;
A
#
# COMPACT_ATOMS: atom_id res chain seq x y z
N MET A 1 24.89 40.68 32.66
CA MET A 1 24.55 40.51 31.22
C MET A 1 24.64 39.02 30.98
N ASP A 2 23.59 38.32 31.37
CA ASP A 2 23.52 36.87 31.23
C ASP A 2 23.08 36.57 29.80
N VAL A 3 24.00 35.96 29.06
CA VAL A 3 23.77 35.50 27.69
C VAL A 3 22.79 34.35 27.77
N GLN A 4 21.52 34.64 27.47
CA GLN A 4 20.49 33.64 27.28
C GLN A 4 20.87 32.81 26.05
N VAL A 5 21.43 31.63 26.29
CA VAL A 5 21.71 30.64 25.24
C VAL A 5 20.37 30.23 24.65
N SER A 6 20.08 30.68 23.43
CA SER A 6 18.90 30.25 22.68
C SER A 6 19.06 28.76 22.40
N GLU A 7 18.16 27.96 22.98
CA GLU A 7 18.02 26.54 22.70
C GLU A 7 17.78 26.36 21.20
N ALA A 8 18.77 25.82 20.49
CA ALA A 8 18.63 25.52 19.08
C ALA A 8 17.51 24.50 18.94
N ALA A 9 16.44 24.86 18.21
CA ALA A 9 15.34 23.95 17.92
C ALA A 9 15.91 22.65 17.34
N GLN A 10 15.66 21.52 18.01
CA GLN A 10 16.08 20.21 17.51
C GLN A 10 15.54 20.03 16.09
N PRO A 11 16.34 19.45 15.17
CA PRO A 11 15.85 19.17 13.82
C PRO A 11 14.57 18.32 13.92
N PRO A 12 13.55 18.61 13.08
CA PRO A 12 12.27 17.96 13.19
C PRO A 12 12.43 16.45 13.05
N LYS A 13 11.86 15.70 14.00
CA LYS A 13 11.94 14.25 14.04
C LYS A 13 11.38 13.66 12.75
N LYS A 14 12.17 12.80 12.12
CA LYS A 14 11.76 12.02 10.95
C LYS A 14 11.55 10.56 11.33
N ASP A 15 10.57 9.94 10.70
CA ASP A 15 10.31 8.51 10.76
C ASP A 15 10.27 7.94 9.34
N VAL A 16 10.28 6.61 9.21
CA VAL A 16 10.14 5.95 7.92
C VAL A 16 8.67 5.65 7.66
N TYR A 17 8.20 6.03 6.49
CA TYR A 17 6.82 5.86 6.05
C TYR A 17 6.74 5.02 4.78
N SER A 18 5.62 4.31 4.61
CA SER A 18 5.25 3.62 3.38
C SER A 18 3.80 3.94 3.03
N VAL A 19 3.48 3.98 1.73
CA VAL A 19 2.11 4.14 1.23
C VAL A 19 1.64 2.81 0.67
N TRP A 20 0.52 2.33 1.22
CA TRP A 20 -0.04 1.03 0.88
C TRP A 20 -1.45 1.19 0.31
N ALA A 21 -1.69 0.55 -0.83
CA ALA A 21 -3.01 0.35 -1.36
C ALA A 21 -3.67 -0.85 -0.65
N LEU A 22 -4.87 -0.62 -0.11
CA LEU A 22 -5.62 -1.63 0.62
C LEU A 22 -6.63 -2.28 -0.32
N PRO A 23 -6.56 -3.62 -0.52
CA PRO A 23 -7.55 -4.33 -1.32
C PRO A 23 -8.97 -4.16 -0.75
N PRO A 24 -10.02 -4.37 -1.57
CA PRO A 24 -11.39 -4.55 -1.10
C PRO A 24 -11.51 -5.68 -0.06
N GLU A 25 -12.58 -5.67 0.74
CA GLU A 25 -12.72 -6.61 1.87
C GLU A 25 -12.82 -8.08 1.44
N ASP A 26 -13.54 -8.36 0.35
CA ASP A 26 -13.67 -9.69 -0.24
C ASP A 26 -12.31 -10.21 -0.76
N VAL A 27 -11.55 -9.34 -1.42
CA VAL A 27 -10.18 -9.63 -1.88
C VAL A 27 -9.25 -9.84 -0.69
N THR A 28 -9.32 -8.98 0.32
CA THR A 28 -8.56 -9.06 1.58
C THR A 28 -8.79 -10.41 2.24
N ALA A 29 -10.05 -10.83 2.41
CA ALA A 29 -10.40 -12.11 3.02
C ALA A 29 -9.82 -13.30 2.25
N ARG A 30 -9.93 -13.28 0.91
CA ARG A 30 -9.38 -14.34 0.05
C ARG A 30 -7.86 -14.42 0.13
N VAL A 31 -7.16 -13.29 0.06
CA VAL A 31 -5.70 -13.23 0.14
C VAL A 31 -5.22 -13.61 1.55
N LYS A 32 -5.91 -13.16 2.60
CA LYS A 32 -5.58 -13.51 3.99
C LYS A 32 -5.69 -15.02 4.24
N LYS A 33 -6.69 -15.69 3.67
CA LYS A 33 -6.79 -17.16 3.74
C LYS A 33 -5.58 -17.86 3.11
N LEU A 34 -5.11 -17.38 1.95
CA LEU A 34 -3.89 -17.88 1.31
C LEU A 34 -2.66 -17.66 2.19
N MET A 35 -2.50 -16.44 2.73
CA MET A 35 -1.38 -16.07 3.61
C MET A 35 -1.34 -16.95 4.86
N VAL A 36 -2.48 -17.24 5.49
CA VAL A 36 -2.56 -18.14 6.64
C VAL A 36 -2.11 -19.56 6.27
N GLY A 37 -2.55 -20.07 5.11
CA GLY A 37 -2.11 -21.37 4.61
C GLY A 37 -0.59 -21.45 4.42
N LEU A 38 -0.03 -20.48 3.68
CA LEU A 38 1.41 -20.40 3.44
C LEU A 38 2.20 -20.25 4.76
N ARG A 39 1.74 -19.40 5.67
CA ARG A 39 2.38 -19.22 6.99
C ARG A 39 2.36 -20.50 7.81
N SER A 40 1.27 -21.27 7.75
CA SER A 40 1.17 -22.53 8.51
C SER A 40 2.16 -23.59 8.03
N GLU A 41 2.52 -23.57 6.74
CA GLU A 41 3.44 -24.52 6.13
C GLU A 41 4.91 -24.06 6.22
N PHE A 42 5.18 -22.78 5.96
CA PHE A 42 6.53 -22.24 5.82
C PHE A 42 6.98 -21.33 6.96
N GLY A 43 6.09 -21.02 7.91
CA GLY A 43 6.34 -20.04 8.98
C GLY A 43 6.28 -18.59 8.48
N GLY A 44 6.71 -17.66 9.34
CA GLY A 44 6.78 -16.23 9.04
C GLY A 44 5.81 -15.37 9.85
N PRO A 45 6.01 -14.04 9.85
CA PRO A 45 5.16 -13.10 10.56
C PRO A 45 3.79 -12.96 9.91
N GLU A 46 2.79 -12.60 10.72
CA GLU A 46 1.45 -12.26 10.26
C GLU A 46 1.35 -10.75 9.98
N PHE A 47 0.74 -10.39 8.86
CA PHE A 47 0.45 -9.00 8.50
C PHE A 47 -0.79 -8.93 7.61
N GLU A 48 -1.39 -7.75 7.50
CA GLU A 48 -2.57 -7.53 6.63
C GLU A 48 -2.17 -7.40 5.16
N PRO A 49 -2.92 -8.01 4.23
CA PRO A 49 -2.61 -7.94 2.80
C PRO A 49 -2.69 -6.50 2.30
N HIS A 50 -1.64 -6.06 1.63
CA HIS A 50 -1.53 -4.72 1.07
C HIS A 50 -0.67 -4.73 -0.18
N VAL A 51 -0.77 -3.65 -0.95
CA VAL A 51 0.05 -3.40 -2.14
C VAL A 51 0.92 -2.20 -1.85
N THR A 52 2.23 -2.39 -1.77
CA THR A 52 3.17 -1.27 -1.57
C THR A 52 3.20 -0.40 -2.82
N VAL A 53 2.67 0.82 -2.72
CA VAL A 53 2.70 1.83 -3.78
C VAL A 53 3.98 2.65 -3.67
N VAL A 54 4.36 2.98 -2.43
CA VAL A 54 5.59 3.70 -2.11
C VAL A 54 6.24 3.02 -0.91
N GLY A 55 7.49 2.57 -1.08
CA GLY A 55 8.25 1.93 -0.01
C GLY A 55 9.18 2.91 0.72
N ALA A 56 9.25 2.76 2.04
CA ALA A 56 10.31 3.25 2.93
C ALA A 56 10.91 4.63 2.58
N ILE A 57 10.19 5.70 2.92
CA ILE A 57 10.65 7.09 2.78
C ILE A 57 10.79 7.74 4.15
N SER A 58 11.94 8.38 4.42
CA SER A 58 12.17 9.16 5.65
C SER A 58 11.61 10.57 5.51
N LEU A 59 10.59 10.90 6.32
CA LEU A 59 9.89 12.20 6.32
C LEU A 59 9.52 12.59 7.76
N THR A 60 9.15 13.86 7.96
CA THR A 60 8.34 14.21 9.13
C THR A 60 6.90 13.71 8.94
N GLU A 61 6.13 13.58 10.01
CA GLU A 61 4.73 13.13 9.89
C GLU A 61 3.89 14.11 9.04
N ASP A 62 4.07 15.41 9.24
CA ASP A 62 3.35 16.46 8.49
C ASP A 62 3.69 16.41 7.00
N GLU A 63 4.98 16.26 6.66
CA GLU A 63 5.43 16.10 5.27
C GLU A 63 4.82 14.85 4.62
N ALA A 64 4.75 13.74 5.37
CA ALA A 64 4.20 12.48 4.87
C ALA A 64 2.69 12.58 4.61
N ARG A 65 1.94 13.22 5.52
CA ARG A 65 0.50 13.49 5.38
C ARG A 65 0.22 14.41 4.20
N ASP A 66 0.95 15.52 4.08
CA ASP A 66 0.78 16.49 2.99
C ASP A 66 1.10 15.87 1.62
N LYS A 67 2.20 15.11 1.52
CA LYS A 67 2.57 14.41 0.28
C LYS A 67 1.54 13.36 -0.12
N LEU A 68 1.03 12.56 0.83
CA LEU A 68 -0.02 11.59 0.52
C LEU A 68 -1.27 12.30 0.00
N LYS A 69 -1.70 13.37 0.68
CA LYS A 69 -2.86 14.17 0.27
C LYS A 69 -2.70 14.68 -1.16
N LYS A 70 -1.57 15.36 -1.45
CA LYS A 70 -1.25 15.88 -2.79
C LYS A 70 -1.16 14.79 -3.86
N ALA A 71 -0.61 13.62 -3.54
CA ALA A 71 -0.55 12.49 -4.46
C ALA A 71 -1.94 11.91 -4.78
N CYS A 72 -2.91 12.06 -3.86
CA CYS A 72 -4.29 11.64 -4.07
C CYS A 72 -5.16 12.70 -4.74
N GLU A 73 -4.71 13.95 -4.84
CA GLU A 73 -5.44 15.02 -5.53
C GLU A 73 -5.54 14.69 -7.03
N GLY A 74 -6.77 14.48 -7.52
CA GLY A 74 -7.03 14.07 -8.91
C GLY A 74 -6.80 12.58 -9.21
N LEU A 75 -6.33 11.79 -8.24
CA LEU A 75 -6.20 10.35 -8.41
C LEU A 75 -7.57 9.68 -8.22
N LYS A 76 -8.04 9.02 -9.29
CA LYS A 76 -9.25 8.19 -9.24
C LYS A 76 -8.89 6.75 -8.88
N ALA A 77 -9.87 6.02 -8.36
CA ALA A 77 -9.77 4.58 -8.19
C ALA A 77 -9.38 3.91 -9.51
N TYR A 78 -8.45 2.97 -9.44
CA TYR A 78 -7.90 2.28 -10.60
C TYR A 78 -7.88 0.78 -10.38
N ASN A 79 -8.03 0.01 -11.46
CA ASN A 79 -7.98 -1.44 -11.39
C ASN A 79 -6.54 -1.93 -11.45
N VAL A 80 -6.25 -2.95 -10.66
CA VAL A 80 -5.01 -3.72 -10.72
C VAL A 80 -5.34 -5.16 -11.02
N THR A 81 -4.47 -5.84 -11.75
CA THR A 81 -4.60 -7.28 -12.00
C THR A 81 -3.34 -7.98 -11.53
N VAL A 82 -3.52 -9.07 -10.78
CA VAL A 82 -2.40 -9.91 -10.36
C VAL A 82 -1.81 -10.61 -11.59
N GLU A 83 -0.56 -10.30 -11.91
CA GLU A 83 0.18 -10.88 -13.03
C GLU A 83 0.75 -12.26 -12.67
N LYS A 84 1.42 -12.35 -11.51
CA LYS A 84 2.04 -13.59 -11.03
C LYS A 84 2.38 -13.52 -9.54
N VAL A 85 2.55 -14.70 -8.95
CA VAL A 85 3.26 -14.86 -7.69
C VAL A 85 4.76 -14.78 -7.97
N ALA A 86 5.49 -14.04 -7.15
CA ALA A 86 6.94 -13.93 -7.21
C ALA A 86 7.57 -14.07 -5.82
N THR A 87 8.85 -14.36 -5.81
CA THR A 87 9.68 -14.45 -4.60
C THR A 87 10.90 -13.57 -4.78
N GLY A 88 11.31 -12.90 -3.71
CA GLY A 88 12.51 -12.08 -3.64
C GLY A 88 13.49 -12.63 -2.61
N THR A 89 14.67 -12.03 -2.57
CA THR A 89 15.78 -12.46 -1.69
C THR A 89 15.88 -11.62 -0.41
N PHE A 90 14.94 -10.70 -0.18
CA PHE A 90 14.89 -9.83 1.00
C PHE A 90 13.78 -10.25 1.95
N PHE A 91 13.97 -10.00 3.25
CA PHE A 91 13.03 -10.40 4.32
C PHE A 91 11.59 -9.92 4.09
N TYR A 92 11.41 -8.71 3.53
CA TYR A 92 10.10 -8.14 3.21
C TYR A 92 9.58 -8.55 1.81
N GLN A 93 10.31 -9.41 1.10
CA GLN A 93 9.99 -9.86 -0.26
C GLN A 93 9.97 -11.40 -0.35
N CYS A 94 9.57 -12.14 0.68
CA CYS A 94 9.59 -13.61 0.64
C CYS A 94 8.64 -14.19 -0.45
N VAL A 95 7.35 -13.82 -0.41
CA VAL A 95 6.36 -14.14 -1.45
C VAL A 95 5.48 -12.92 -1.65
N PHE A 96 5.35 -12.43 -2.88
CA PHE A 96 4.51 -11.27 -3.21
C PHE A 96 3.77 -11.44 -4.52
N LEU A 97 2.63 -10.76 -4.65
CA LEU A 97 1.88 -10.69 -5.90
C LEU A 97 2.41 -9.52 -6.72
N LEU A 98 2.95 -9.81 -7.90
CA LEU A 98 3.26 -8.79 -8.89
C LEU A 98 1.94 -8.35 -9.54
N LEU A 99 1.69 -7.05 -9.50
CA LEU A 99 0.51 -6.45 -10.11
C LEU A 99 0.90 -5.75 -11.40
N HIS A 100 0.13 -6.00 -12.45
CA HIS A 100 0.21 -5.26 -13.69
C HIS A 100 -0.81 -4.11 -13.66
N PRO A 101 -0.39 -2.84 -13.86
CA PRO A 101 -1.32 -1.76 -14.19
C PRO A 101 -2.02 -2.12 -15.50
N THR A 102 -3.35 -2.23 -15.51
CA THR A 102 -4.08 -2.81 -16.65
C THR A 102 -3.84 -2.06 -17.97
N THR A 103 -3.07 -2.68 -18.88
CA THR A 103 -3.14 -2.49 -20.34
C THR A 103 -2.84 -3.80 -21.09
N GLU A 104 -3.48 -4.90 -20.67
CA GLU A 104 -3.43 -6.24 -21.33
C GLU A 104 -2.15 -7.07 -21.05
N ALA A 105 -2.32 -8.27 -20.50
CA ALA A 105 -1.29 -9.32 -20.57
C ALA A 105 -1.91 -10.72 -20.48
N ASN A 106 -1.54 -11.55 -21.46
CA ASN A 106 -2.05 -12.89 -21.74
C ASN A 106 -1.45 -13.99 -20.83
N ALA A 107 -2.27 -15.03 -20.65
CA ALA A 107 -2.03 -16.47 -20.46
C ALA A 107 -1.23 -17.01 -19.23
N LEU A 108 -1.90 -17.98 -18.58
CA LEU A 108 -1.46 -19.12 -17.73
C LEU A 108 -1.40 -19.00 -16.19
N ASP A 109 -2.13 -19.96 -15.60
CA ASP A 109 -2.37 -20.46 -14.23
C ASP A 109 -3.50 -19.82 -13.37
N GLY A 110 -4.51 -20.64 -13.07
CA GLY A 110 -5.93 -20.26 -13.03
C GLY A 110 -6.54 -19.90 -11.67
N SER A 111 -5.78 -19.93 -10.56
CA SER A 111 -6.36 -19.63 -9.23
C SER A 111 -6.03 -18.22 -8.71
N VAL A 112 -4.99 -17.55 -9.23
CA VAL A 112 -4.55 -16.21 -8.75
C VAL A 112 -4.40 -15.18 -9.87
N LYS A 113 -4.06 -15.58 -11.11
CA LYS A 113 -3.70 -14.64 -12.22
C LYS A 113 -4.86 -14.01 -13.00
N SER A 114 -6.03 -13.89 -12.37
CA SER A 114 -7.16 -13.12 -12.91
C SER A 114 -7.85 -12.28 -11.84
N LEU A 115 -7.25 -12.20 -10.64
CA LEU A 115 -7.75 -11.37 -9.57
C LEU A 115 -7.52 -9.91 -9.96
N SER A 116 -8.58 -9.32 -10.52
CA SER A 116 -8.66 -7.90 -10.83
C SER A 116 -9.58 -7.24 -9.83
N PHE A 117 -9.13 -6.14 -9.24
CA PHE A 117 -9.91 -5.41 -8.25
C PHE A 117 -9.57 -3.92 -8.27
N PRO A 118 -10.52 -3.05 -7.90
CA PRO A 118 -10.27 -1.64 -7.79
C PRO A 118 -9.45 -1.34 -6.52
N ILE A 119 -8.41 -0.53 -6.67
CA ILE A 119 -7.78 0.16 -5.55
C ILE A 119 -8.56 1.44 -5.29
N THR A 120 -9.25 1.47 -4.16
CA THR A 120 -10.04 2.62 -3.72
C THR A 120 -9.49 3.26 -2.45
N ARG A 121 -8.53 2.61 -1.76
CA ARG A 121 -8.02 3.07 -0.46
C ARG A 121 -6.50 3.06 -0.45
N LEU A 122 -5.92 4.21 -0.15
CA LEU A 122 -4.48 4.38 0.10
C LEU A 122 -4.26 4.76 1.56
N ALA A 123 -3.37 4.05 2.24
CA ALA A 123 -3.05 4.29 3.63
C ALA A 123 -1.57 4.62 3.81
N LEU A 124 -1.30 5.63 4.64
CA LEU A 124 0.04 5.95 5.10
C LEU A 124 0.34 5.13 6.36
N TYR A 125 1.42 4.37 6.31
CA TYR A 125 1.93 3.63 7.45
C TYR A 125 3.28 4.20 7.88
N LYS A 126 3.44 4.39 9.18
CA LYS A 126 4.74 4.52 9.82
C LYS A 126 5.29 3.13 10.05
N THR A 127 6.44 2.84 9.48
CA THR A 127 7.06 1.50 9.48
C THR A 127 8.44 1.59 10.11
N ASP A 128 8.70 0.75 11.11
CA ASP A 128 10.07 0.52 11.58
C ASP A 128 10.72 -0.52 10.65
N THR A 129 11.79 -0.14 9.97
CA THR A 129 12.50 -1.03 9.04
C THR A 129 13.33 -2.10 9.74
N GLU A 130 13.60 -1.93 11.03
CA GLU A 130 14.30 -2.92 11.86
C GLU A 130 13.32 -3.93 12.50
N ASP A 131 12.02 -3.62 12.51
CA ASP A 131 11.00 -4.51 13.08
C ASP A 131 10.67 -5.69 12.14
N LYS A 132 11.31 -6.82 12.43
CA LYS A 132 11.05 -8.10 11.74
C LYS A 132 9.77 -8.80 12.21
N THR A 133 9.09 -8.32 13.25
CA THR A 133 7.83 -8.90 13.73
C THR A 133 6.62 -8.45 12.91
N LEU A 134 6.77 -7.32 12.20
CA LEU A 134 5.71 -6.63 11.45
C LEU A 134 4.54 -6.14 12.31
N LYS A 135 4.77 -5.96 13.62
CA LYS A 135 3.73 -5.56 14.59
C LYS A 135 3.81 -4.10 15.01
N SER A 136 4.93 -3.43 14.75
CA SER A 136 5.13 -2.00 15.08
C SER A 136 4.50 -1.05 14.06
N TRP A 137 4.01 -1.56 12.94
CA TRP A 137 3.49 -0.75 11.85
C TRP A 137 2.22 -0.02 12.26
N GLN A 138 2.27 1.31 12.22
CA GLN A 138 1.17 2.16 12.63
C GLN A 138 0.53 2.82 11.43
N LYS A 139 -0.78 2.61 11.24
CA LYS A 139 -1.55 3.38 10.26
C LYS A 139 -1.74 4.81 10.77
N VAL A 140 -1.28 5.77 9.97
CA VAL A 140 -1.24 7.20 10.31
C VAL A 140 -2.45 7.93 9.73
N THR A 141 -2.79 7.63 8.49
CA THR A 141 -3.98 8.14 7.81
C THR A 141 -4.37 7.22 6.66
N GLU A 142 -5.60 7.37 6.18
CA GLU A 142 -6.17 6.60 5.07
C GLU A 142 -7.01 7.55 4.21
N ILE A 143 -6.83 7.48 2.89
CA ILE A 143 -7.56 8.26 1.90
C ILE A 143 -8.35 7.29 1.03
N THR A 144 -9.64 7.59 0.89
CA THR A 144 -10.50 6.91 -0.10
C THR A 144 -10.47 7.71 -1.40
N LEU A 145 -10.05 7.06 -2.48
CA LEU A 145 -10.02 7.62 -3.83
C LEU A 145 -11.42 7.74 -4.39
N GLN A 146 -11.65 8.75 -5.23
CA GLN A 146 -12.93 8.91 -5.90
C GLN A 146 -13.16 7.77 -6.89
N PRO A 147 -14.39 7.23 -7.00
CA PRO A 147 -14.70 6.23 -8.01
C PRO A 147 -14.42 6.78 -9.41
N ASN A 148 -13.86 5.96 -10.28
CA ASN A 148 -13.81 6.28 -11.70
C ASN A 148 -15.20 6.00 -12.30
N TYR A 149 -16.14 6.93 -12.13
CA TYR A 149 -17.35 6.94 -12.94
C TYR A 149 -16.91 7.27 -14.37
N GLY A 150 -16.59 6.24 -15.15
CA GLY A 150 -16.61 6.36 -16.61
C GLY A 150 -18.00 6.83 -17.01
N VAL A 151 -18.06 7.80 -17.92
CA VAL A 151 -19.26 8.26 -18.63
C VAL A 151 -20.21 7.07 -18.81
N THR A 152 -21.35 7.08 -18.13
CA THR A 152 -22.37 6.05 -18.32
C THR A 152 -22.87 6.15 -19.75
N ALA A 153 -23.23 5.01 -20.36
CA ALA A 153 -23.81 4.90 -21.70
C ALA A 153 -25.22 5.52 -21.82
N THR A 154 -25.43 6.69 -21.21
CA THR A 154 -26.65 7.50 -21.25
C THR A 154 -26.41 8.91 -21.79
N ASP A 155 -25.16 9.31 -22.07
CA ASP A 155 -24.84 10.60 -22.68
C ASP A 155 -24.94 10.61 -24.23
N PHE A 156 -25.45 9.53 -24.82
CA PHE A 156 -25.87 9.49 -26.24
C PHE A 156 -27.35 9.14 -26.36
N SER A 157 -28.21 10.05 -25.90
CA SER A 157 -29.57 10.17 -26.44
C SER A 157 -30.01 11.64 -26.32
N ALA A 158 -29.58 12.43 -27.30
CA ALA A 158 -30.30 13.63 -27.73
C ALA A 158 -31.29 13.23 -28.83
#